data_AF-A0A350H3U9-F1
#
_entry.id   AF-A0A350H3U9-F1
#
_cell.length_a   1.000
_cell.length_b   1.000
_cell.length_c   1.000
_cell.angle_alpha   90.00
_cell.angle_beta   90.00
_cell.angle_gamma   90.00
#
_symmetry.space_group_name_H-M   'P 1'
#
loop_
_entity.id
_entity.type
_entity.pdbx_description
1 polymer ?
#
loop_
_entity_poly.entity_id
_entity_poly.type
_entity_poly.pdbx_seq_one_letter_code
_entity_poly.pdbx_strand_id
1 'polypeptide(L)'
;MNFEEIKTFFIVLLAICGGISVIGGAINLLLNWKKESKVTMHDKALKDHELRIRKLEDDSKDQDSFTKVLCNSVLALVSHEINGNSIDKLQHAQEELQDYLINK
;
A
#
# COMPACT_ATOMS: atom_id res chain seq x y z
N MET A 1 -47.86 -12.95 -46.83
CA MET A 1 -46.43 -13.19 -46.57
C MET A 1 -46.15 -14.62 -46.95
N ASN A 2 -45.40 -14.81 -48.03
CA ASN A 2 -45.12 -16.13 -48.59
C ASN A 2 -44.11 -16.86 -47.69
N PHE A 3 -44.18 -18.20 -47.60
CA PHE A 3 -43.29 -18.99 -46.75
C PHE A 3 -41.78 -18.77 -47.06
N GLU A 4 -41.46 -18.46 -48.31
CA GLU A 4 -40.10 -18.14 -48.76
C GLU A 4 -39.61 -16.76 -48.28
N GLU A 5 -40.49 -15.78 -48.12
CA GLU A 5 -40.15 -14.47 -47.54
C GLU A 5 -39.80 -14.60 -46.05
N ILE A 6 -40.54 -15.47 -45.34
CA ILE A 6 -40.31 -15.74 -43.91
C ILE A 6 -38.94 -16.41 -43.72
N LYS A 7 -38.61 -17.43 -44.53
CA LYS A 7 -37.29 -18.09 -44.47
C LYS A 7 -36.15 -17.11 -44.73
N THR A 8 -36.28 -16.28 -45.76
CA THR A 8 -35.24 -15.31 -46.15
C THR A 8 -35.00 -14.30 -45.02
N PHE A 9 -36.05 -13.85 -44.35
CA PHE A 9 -35.95 -12.97 -43.19
C PHE A 9 -35.16 -13.60 -42.03
N PHE A 10 -35.45 -14.86 -41.66
CA PHE A 10 -34.71 -15.56 -40.60
C PHE A 10 -33.25 -15.82 -40.95
N ILE A 11 -32.94 -16.12 -42.22
CA ILE A 11 -31.55 -16.33 -42.67
C ILE A 11 -30.73 -15.04 -42.54
N VAL A 12 -31.27 -13.91 -42.98
CA VAL A 12 -30.60 -12.60 -42.87
C VAL A 12 -30.41 -12.22 -41.41
N LEU A 13 -31.43 -12.44 -40.57
CA LEU A 13 -31.36 -12.17 -39.13
C LEU A 13 -30.28 -13.02 -38.43
N LEU A 14 -30.23 -14.32 -38.73
CA LEU A 14 -29.19 -15.22 -38.19
C LEU A 14 -27.79 -14.84 -38.68
N ALA A 15 -27.64 -14.45 -39.94
CA ALA A 15 -26.35 -14.04 -40.49
C ALA A 15 -25.80 -12.79 -39.79
N ILE A 16 -26.66 -11.81 -39.50
CA ILE A 16 -26.28 -10.58 -38.77
C ILE A 16 -25.91 -10.91 -37.31
N CYS A 17 -26.71 -11.72 -36.63
CA CYS A 17 -26.42 -12.15 -35.25
C CYS A 17 -25.10 -12.94 -35.14
N GLY A 18 -24.83 -13.83 -36.11
CA GLY A 18 -23.57 -14.56 -36.19
C GLY A 18 -22.38 -13.63 -36.41
N GLY A 19 -22.50 -12.66 -37.31
CA GLY A 19 -21.46 -11.68 -37.60
C GLY A 19 -21.08 -10.83 -36.37
N ILE A 20 -22.07 -10.31 -35.64
CA ILE A 20 -21.83 -9.48 -34.44
C ILE A 20 -21.18 -10.30 -33.31
N SER A 21 -21.57 -11.56 -33.15
CA SER A 21 -21.02 -12.44 -32.10
C SER A 21 -19.52 -12.73 -32.31
N VAL A 22 -19.11 -12.99 -33.56
CA VAL A 22 -17.70 -13.27 -33.89
C VAL A 22 -16.83 -12.02 -33.73
N ILE A 23 -17.33 -10.85 -34.17
CA ILE A 23 -16.59 -9.59 -34.07
C ILE A 23 -16.44 -9.18 -32.59
N GLY A 24 -17.51 -9.28 -31.80
CA GLY A 24 -17.45 -8.99 -30.37
C GLY A 24 -16.48 -9.90 -29.61
N GLY A 25 -16.50 -11.21 -29.92
CA GLY A 25 -15.57 -12.18 -29.35
C GLY A 25 -14.11 -11.89 -29.71
N ALA A 26 -13.83 -11.57 -30.97
CA ALA A 26 -12.48 -11.26 -31.45
C ALA A 26 -11.91 -9.98 -30.83
N ILE A 27 -12.72 -8.92 -30.68
CA ILE A 27 -12.30 -7.67 -30.04
C ILE A 27 -11.99 -7.89 -28.55
N ASN A 28 -12.81 -8.68 -27.86
CA ASN A 28 -12.62 -8.95 -26.43
C ASN A 28 -11.33 -9.73 -26.13
N LEU A 29 -10.99 -10.71 -26.99
CA LEU A 29 -9.73 -11.46 -26.89
C LEU A 29 -8.50 -10.53 -27.07
N LEU A 30 -8.54 -9.63 -28.06
CA LEU A 30 -7.47 -8.66 -28.29
C LEU A 30 -7.31 -7.64 -27.14
N LEU A 31 -8.42 -7.18 -26.57
CA LEU A 31 -8.40 -6.25 -25.43
C LEU A 31 -7.89 -6.91 -24.15
N ASN A 32 -8.25 -8.17 -23.88
CA ASN A 32 -7.78 -8.90 -22.72
C ASN A 32 -6.28 -9.18 -22.80
N TRP A 33 -5.76 -9.53 -23.98
CA TRP A 33 -4.32 -9.75 -24.15
C TRP A 33 -3.49 -8.48 -23.95
N LYS A 34 -4.02 -7.31 -24.34
CA LYS A 34 -3.37 -6.02 -24.07
C LYS A 34 -3.45 -5.60 -22.59
N LYS A 35 -4.50 -5.99 -21.86
CA LYS A 35 -4.69 -5.67 -20.44
C LYS A 35 -3.69 -6.36 -19.52
N GLU A 36 -3.28 -7.60 -19.82
CA GLU A 36 -2.30 -8.33 -19.02
C GLU A 36 -0.97 -7.56 -18.87
N SER A 37 -0.58 -6.75 -19.86
CA SER A 37 0.62 -5.90 -19.78
C SER A 37 0.53 -4.78 -18.72
N LYS A 38 -0.66 -4.22 -18.46
CA LYS A 38 -0.84 -3.12 -17.50
C LYS A 38 -0.79 -3.60 -16.05
N VAL A 39 -1.09 -4.88 -15.80
CA VAL A 39 -1.02 -5.48 -14.45
C VAL A 39 0.42 -5.45 -13.94
N THR A 40 1.41 -5.71 -14.82
CA THR A 40 2.83 -5.70 -14.44
C THR A 40 3.36 -4.33 -13.98
N MET A 41 2.78 -3.24 -14.45
CA MET A 41 3.16 -1.88 -14.04
C MET A 41 2.54 -1.50 -12.69
N HIS A 42 1.29 -1.92 -12.48
CA HIS A 42 0.62 -1.77 -11.18
C HIS A 42 1.31 -2.61 -10.10
N ASP A 43 1.73 -3.83 -10.40
CA ASP A 43 2.44 -4.69 -9.43
C ASP A 43 3.80 -4.11 -9.03
N LYS A 44 4.52 -3.47 -9.96
CA LYS A 44 5.77 -2.79 -9.66
C LYS A 44 5.55 -1.56 -8.77
N ALA A 45 4.54 -0.76 -9.07
CA ALA A 45 4.17 0.38 -8.23
C ALA A 45 3.72 -0.05 -6.84
N LEU A 46 2.93 -1.14 -6.74
CA LEU A 46 2.48 -1.69 -5.45
C LEU A 46 3.67 -2.13 -4.60
N LYS A 47 4.63 -2.85 -5.18
CA LYS A 47 5.85 -3.29 -4.48
C LYS A 47 6.71 -2.12 -4.02
N ASP A 48 6.86 -1.08 -4.84
CA ASP A 48 7.59 0.13 -4.46
C ASP A 48 6.91 0.85 -3.29
N HIS A 49 5.58 1.01 -3.35
CA HIS A 49 4.81 1.60 -2.26
C HIS A 49 4.89 0.79 -0.98
N GLU A 50 4.82 -0.54 -1.05
CA GLU A 50 4.93 -1.41 0.13
C GLU A 50 6.31 -1.34 0.78
N LEU A 51 7.38 -1.29 -0.02
CA LEU A 51 8.73 -1.06 0.49
C LEU A 51 8.88 0.30 1.17
N ARG A 52 8.30 1.35 0.58
CA ARG A 52 8.33 2.70 1.16
C ARG A 52 7.54 2.80 2.45
N ILE A 53 6.36 2.17 2.52
CA ILE A 53 5.55 2.11 3.74
C ILE A 53 6.31 1.38 4.84
N ARG A 54 6.88 0.20 4.54
CA ARG A 54 7.67 -0.55 5.53
C ARG A 54 8.84 0.28 6.07
N LYS A 55 9.55 1.00 5.19
CA LYS A 55 10.64 1.88 5.62
C LYS A 55 10.13 3.01 6.54
N LEU A 56 9.01 3.64 6.19
CA LEU A 56 8.42 4.69 7.03
C LEU A 56 7.93 4.16 8.38
N GLU A 57 7.39 2.94 8.41
CA GLU A 57 6.97 2.29 9.67
C GLU A 57 8.16 2.00 10.57
N ASP A 58 9.29 1.55 10.02
CA ASP A 58 10.51 1.30 10.78
C ASP A 58 11.13 2.63 11.27
N ASP A 59 11.21 3.65 10.41
CA ASP A 59 11.65 5.00 10.80
C ASP A 59 10.75 5.60 11.91
N SER A 60 9.44 5.33 11.86
CA SER A 60 8.48 5.77 12.88
C SER A 60 8.68 5.07 14.22
N LYS A 61 8.99 3.76 14.22
CA LYS A 61 9.29 3.03 15.46
C LYS A 61 10.53 3.59 16.15
N ASP A 62 11.55 3.93 15.37
CA ASP A 62 12.78 4.54 15.88
C ASP A 62 12.54 5.96 16.44
N GLN A 63 11.55 6.67 15.91
CA GLN A 63 11.14 7.97 16.43
C GLN A 63 10.37 7.85 17.74
N ASP A 64 9.50 6.84 17.87
CA ASP A 64 8.75 6.55 19.10
C ASP A 64 9.70 6.14 20.24
N SER A 65 10.71 5.31 19.96
CA SER A 65 11.72 4.94 20.96
C SER A 65 12.52 6.14 21.44
N PHE A 66 12.95 7.02 20.52
CA PHE A 66 13.66 8.25 20.89
C PHE A 66 12.79 9.15 21.77
N THR A 67 11.53 9.35 21.37
CA THR A 67 10.59 10.21 22.10
C THR A 67 10.37 9.71 23.52
N LYS A 68 10.24 8.38 23.70
CA LYS A 68 10.09 7.76 25.02
C LYS A 68 11.31 8.01 25.90
N VAL A 69 12.52 7.77 25.40
CA VAL A 69 13.77 8.00 26.16
C VAL A 69 13.90 9.47 26.54
N LEU A 70 13.65 10.39 25.59
CA LEU A 70 13.68 11.83 25.83
C LEU A 70 12.68 12.25 26.93
N CYS A 71 11.43 11.78 26.85
CA CYS A 71 10.41 12.07 27.86
C CYS A 71 10.80 11.56 29.25
N ASN A 72 11.41 10.36 29.34
CA ASN A 72 11.90 9.82 30.60
C ASN A 72 13.04 10.67 31.18
N SER A 73 13.99 11.12 30.35
CA SER A 73 15.06 12.02 30.78
C SER A 73 14.54 13.37 31.26
N VAL A 74 13.60 13.99 30.53
CA VAL A 74 12.97 15.25 30.95
C VAL A 74 12.18 15.07 32.24
N LEU A 75 11.44 13.97 32.40
CA LEU A 75 10.71 13.67 33.63
C LEU A 75 11.66 13.51 34.83
N ALA A 76 12.82 12.87 34.63
CA ALA A 76 13.83 12.72 35.66
C ALA A 76 14.45 14.08 36.06
N LEU A 77 14.71 14.97 35.09
CA LEU A 77 15.16 16.34 35.35
C LEU A 77 14.14 17.13 36.18
N VAL A 78 12.87 17.14 35.75
CA VAL A 78 11.79 17.82 36.47
C VAL A 78 11.60 17.23 37.87
N SER A 79 11.66 15.91 38.02
CA SER A 79 11.54 15.25 39.33
C SER A 79 12.73 15.57 40.24
N HIS A 80 13.92 15.77 39.69
CA HIS A 80 15.08 16.21 40.44
C HIS A 80 14.94 17.67 40.89
N GLU A 81 14.54 18.58 40.00
CA GLU A 81 14.33 19.99 40.34
C GLU A 81 13.23 20.19 41.40
N ILE A 82 12.16 19.41 41.36
CA ILE A 82 11.04 19.51 42.33
C ILE A 82 11.43 18.92 43.69
N ASN A 83 12.06 17.74 43.71
CA ASN A 83 12.26 16.98 44.95
C ASN A 83 13.65 17.20 45.60
N GLY A 84 14.61 17.79 44.88
CA GLY A 84 15.97 18.07 45.37
C GLY A 84 16.83 16.85 45.75
N ASN A 85 16.29 15.62 45.67
CA ASN A 85 16.92 14.41 46.20
C ASN A 85 16.83 13.20 45.24
N SER A 86 16.68 13.44 43.93
CA SER A 86 16.48 12.40 42.92
C SER A 86 17.71 12.21 42.00
N ILE A 87 18.93 12.33 42.53
CA ILE A 87 20.17 12.23 41.72
C ILE A 87 20.28 10.85 41.06
N ASP A 88 19.95 9.77 41.77
CA ASP A 88 20.02 8.40 41.23
C ASP A 88 19.13 8.21 39.99
N LYS A 89 17.91 8.77 40.01
CA LYS A 89 16.98 8.70 38.86
C LYS A 89 17.47 9.53 37.67
N LEU A 90 18.13 10.65 37.95
CA LEU A 90 18.71 11.52 36.93
C LEU A 90 19.91 10.86 36.27
N GLN A 91 20.79 10.22 37.04
CA GLN A 91 21.92 9.43 36.53
C GLN A 91 21.42 8.26 35.66
N HIS A 92 20.43 7.50 36.12
CA HIS A 92 19.87 6.41 35.33
C HIS A 92 19.26 6.89 34.00
N ALA A 93 18.52 8.02 34.02
CA ALA A 93 17.94 8.57 32.80
C ALA A 93 18.97 9.20 31.86
N GLN A 94 20.14 9.62 32.39
CA GLN A 94 21.29 10.04 31.60
C GLN A 94 21.95 8.83 30.92
N GLU A 95 22.15 7.73 31.65
CA GLU A 95 22.72 6.49 31.12
C GLU A 95 21.85 5.90 30.01
N GLU A 96 20.52 5.83 30.21
CA GLU A 96 19.58 5.37 29.17
C GLU A 96 19.62 6.25 27.92
N LEU A 97 19.71 7.58 28.08
CA LEU A 97 19.81 8.51 26.95
C LEU A 97 21.14 8.36 26.23
N GLN A 98 22.23 8.20 26.97
CA GLN A 98 23.57 8.01 26.41
C GLN A 98 23.66 6.68 25.64
N ASP A 99 23.15 5.59 26.22
CA ASP A 99 23.12 4.28 25.56
C ASP A 99 22.29 4.33 24.27
N TYR A 100 21.12 4.98 24.31
CA TYR A 100 20.29 5.20 23.13
C TYR A 100 21.01 5.99 22.03
N LEU A 101 21.82 6.99 22.38
CA LEU A 101 22.55 7.81 21.41
C LEU A 101 23.81 7.12 20.86
N ILE A 102 24.42 6.19 21.61
CA ILE A 102 25.62 5.46 21.20
C ILE A 102 25.27 4.24 20.35
N ASN A 103 24.22 3.51 20.72
CA ASN A 103 23.85 2.24 20.08
C ASN A 103 22.85 2.40 18.92
N LYS A 104 22.53 3.64 18.53
CA LYS A 104 21.71 3.98 17.35
C LYS A 104 22.59 4.18 16.12
#